data_AF-A0A6M8W5Y9-F1
#
_entry.id   AF-A0A6M8W5Y9-F1
#
_cell.length_a   1.000
_cell.length_b   1.000
_cell.length_c   1.000
_cell.angle_alpha   90.00
_cell.angle_beta   90.00
_cell.angle_gamma   90.00
#
_symmetry.space_group_name_H-M   'P 1'
#
loop_
_entity.id
_entity.type
_entity.pdbx_description
1 polymer ?
#
loop_
_entity_poly.entity_id
_entity_poly.type
_entity_poly.pdbx_seq_one_letter_code
_entity_poly.pdbx_strand_id
1 'polypeptide(L)' 'MATRSALTRTLRCAMVGLCVAAGTTVLTGCVDPLLSPNEPRSQYSRYDLVRGRFAPQYVEDEFGRRKPNLRGRLLLPD' A
#
# COMPACT_ATOMS: atom_id res chain seq x y z
N MET A 1 50.12 -3.34 -13.35
CA MET A 1 48.88 -4.02 -13.81
C MET A 1 47.83 -4.24 -12.70
N ALA A 2 48.21 -4.35 -11.42
CA ALA A 2 47.28 -4.64 -10.30
C ALA A 2 46.37 -3.47 -9.84
N THR A 3 46.65 -2.22 -10.19
CA THR A 3 45.91 -1.05 -9.70
C THR A 3 44.59 -0.80 -10.45
N ARG A 4 44.47 -1.22 -11.71
CA ARG A 4 43.25 -1.04 -12.53
C ARG A 4 42.14 -2.05 -12.19
N SER A 5 42.49 -3.23 -11.67
CA SER A 5 41.53 -4.27 -11.25
C SER A 5 40.89 -3.99 -9.89
N ALA A 6 41.58 -3.29 -8.99
CA ALA A 6 41.04 -2.84 -7.71
C ALA A 6 39.99 -1.73 -7.89
N LEU A 7 40.27 -0.75 -8.76
CA LEU A 7 39.35 0.36 -9.08
C LEU A 7 38.08 -0.11 -9.78
N THR A 8 38.18 -1.12 -10.65
CA THR A 8 36.99 -1.70 -11.33
C THR A 8 36.14 -2.57 -10.39
N ARG A 9 36.74 -3.18 -9.36
CA ARG A 9 36.01 -3.91 -8.31
C ARG A 9 35.23 -2.95 -7.39
N THR A 10 35.84 -1.85 -6.96
CA THR A 10 35.16 -0.86 -6.10
C THR A 10 34.00 -0.17 -6.82
N LEU A 11 34.19 0.19 -8.10
CA LEU A 11 33.11 0.75 -8.93
C LEU A 11 31.95 -0.22 -9.14
N ARG A 12 32.23 -1.52 -9.32
CA ARG A 12 31.18 -2.55 -9.42
C ARG A 12 30.38 -2.72 -8.13
N CYS A 13 31.06 -2.74 -6.98
CA CYS A 13 30.38 -2.81 -5.68
C CYS A 13 29.51 -1.57 -5.43
N ALA A 14 30.01 -0.37 -5.76
CA ALA A 14 29.25 0.86 -5.65
C ALA A 14 28.01 0.87 -6.55
N MET A 15 28.14 0.39 -7.79
CA MET A 15 27.02 0.35 -8.74
C MET A 15 25.96 -0.69 -8.33
N VAL A 16 26.37 -1.86 -7.83
CA VAL A 16 25.45 -2.86 -7.25
C VAL A 16 24.74 -2.29 -6.02
N GLY A 17 25.46 -1.61 -5.13
CA GLY A 17 24.87 -0.96 -3.95
C GLY A 17 23.82 0.08 -4.33
N LEU A 18 24.10 0.89 -5.35
CA LEU A 18 23.15 1.89 -5.86
C LEU A 18 21.89 1.24 -6.46
N CYS A 19 22.05 0.17 -7.24
CA CYS A 19 20.93 -0.57 -7.82
C CYS A 19 20.04 -1.21 -6.75
N VAL A 20 20.64 -1.77 -5.69
CA VAL A 20 19.89 -2.36 -4.57
C VAL A 20 19.14 -1.27 -3.80
N ALA A 21 19.80 -0.15 -3.48
CA ALA A 21 19.16 0.97 -2.80
C ALA A 21 17.97 1.53 -3.61
N ALA A 22 18.16 1.73 -4.92
CA ALA A 22 17.09 2.18 -5.82
C ALA A 22 15.94 1.16 -5.96
N GLY A 23 16.23 -0.15 -5.92
CA GLY A 23 15.19 -1.18 -5.96
C GLY A 23 14.31 -1.20 -4.71
N THR A 24 14.87 -0.89 -3.55
CA THR A 24 14.12 -0.94 -2.28
C THR A 24 13.08 0.18 -2.12
N THR A 25 13.27 1.34 -2.76
CA THR A 25 12.30 2.46 -2.66
C THR A 25 11.01 2.20 -3.44
N VAL A 26 11.04 1.33 -4.46
CA VAL A 26 9.84 0.93 -5.23
C VAL A 26 8.99 -0.07 -4.44
N LEU A 27 9.60 -0.83 -3.52
CA LEU A 27 8.91 -1.84 -2.72
C LEU A 27 8.24 -1.26 -1.46
N THR A 28 8.57 -0.03 -1.06
CA THR A 28 7.88 0.70 0.01
C THR A 28 6.61 1.37 -0.53
N GLY A 29 5.69 0.56 -1.05
CA GLY A 29 4.41 1.00 -1.60
C GLY A 29 3.36 1.26 -0.52
N CYS A 30 3.56 2.29 0.31
CA CYS A 30 2.45 2.88 1.06
C CYS A 30 1.64 3.71 0.08
N VAL A 31 0.67 3.07 -0.59
CA VAL A 31 -0.16 3.69 -1.61
C VAL A 31 -1.41 4.26 -0.93
N ASP A 32 -1.57 5.58 -1.01
CA ASP A 32 -2.87 6.21 -0.75
C ASP A 32 -3.93 5.54 -1.63
N PRO A 33 -5.12 5.24 -1.09
CA PRO A 33 -6.13 4.49 -1.84
C PRO A 33 -6.43 5.20 -3.16
N LEU A 34 -6.32 4.45 -4.28
CA LEU A 34 -6.52 4.97 -5.64
C LEU A 34 -7.87 5.67 -5.84
N LEU A 35 -8.89 5.24 -5.09
CA LEU A 35 -10.24 5.79 -5.14
C LEU A 35 -10.55 6.48 -3.81
N SER A 36 -11.30 7.58 -3.89
CA SER A 36 -11.69 8.34 -2.71
C SER A 36 -12.54 7.51 -1.72
N PRO A 37 -12.64 7.92 -0.44
CA PRO A 37 -13.52 7.26 0.53
C PRO A 37 -14.99 7.22 0.11
N ASN A 38 -15.43 8.24 -0.63
CA ASN A 38 -16.81 8.45 -1.03
C ASN A 38 -17.10 7.95 -2.46
N GLU A 39 -16.09 7.42 -3.15
CA GLU A 39 -16.25 6.82 -4.47
C GLU A 39 -17.07 5.52 -4.38
N PRO A 40 -18.10 5.32 -5.22
CA PRO A 40 -18.80 4.04 -5.30
C PRO A 40 -17.82 2.92 -5.72
N ARG A 41 -17.82 1.80 -5.00
CA ARG A 41 -16.92 0.64 -5.25
C ARG A 41 -17.58 -0.48 -6.04
N SER A 42 -18.90 -0.46 -6.11
CA SER A 42 -19.73 -1.44 -6.81
C SER A 42 -20.96 -0.75 -7.39
N GLN A 43 -21.61 -1.40 -8.36
CA GLN A 43 -22.88 -0.92 -8.90
C GLN A 43 -23.99 -0.86 -7.83
N TYR A 44 -23.83 -1.60 -6.73
CA TYR A 44 -24.78 -1.64 -5.62
C TYR A 44 -24.52 -0.57 -4.56
N SER A 45 -23.40 0.17 -4.62
CA SER A 45 -23.04 1.15 -3.59
C SER A 45 -24.12 2.21 -3.36
N ARG A 46 -24.80 2.66 -4.43
CA ARG A 46 -25.93 3.60 -4.33
C ARG A 46 -27.13 2.98 -3.61
N TYR A 47 -27.43 1.73 -3.93
CA TYR A 47 -28.54 0.97 -3.35
C TYR A 47 -28.31 0.69 -1.85
N ASP A 48 -27.09 0.35 -1.46
CA ASP A 48 -26.70 0.09 -0.08
C ASP A 48 -26.74 1.36 0.76
N LEU A 49 -26.30 2.49 0.20
CA LEU A 49 -26.35 3.80 0.84
C LEU A 49 -27.80 4.19 1.21
N VAL A 50 -28.75 4.05 0.28
CA VAL A 50 -30.16 4.37 0.52
C VAL A 50 -30.78 3.47 1.59
N ARG A 51 -30.29 2.23 1.74
CA ARG A 51 -30.76 1.28 2.76
C ARG A 51 -30.00 1.35 4.07
N GLY A 52 -29.05 2.27 4.23
CA GLY A 52 -28.20 2.34 5.42
C GLY A 52 -27.31 1.11 5.61
N ARG A 53 -27.02 0.36 4.54
CA ARG A 53 -26.13 -0.83 4.56
C ARG A 53 -24.71 -0.51 4.09
N PHE A 54 -24.38 0.77 3.94
CA PHE A 54 -23.06 1.19 3.52
C PHE A 54 -22.02 0.96 4.63
N ALA A 55 -21.03 0.11 4.37
CA ALA A 55 -19.92 -0.13 5.29
C ALA A 55 -18.74 0.83 4.99
N PRO A 56 -18.29 1.64 5.97
CA PRO A 56 -17.16 2.56 5.78
C PRO A 56 -15.87 1.77 5.52
N GLN A 57 -14.93 2.38 4.79
CA GLN A 57 -13.66 1.74 4.43
C GLN A 57 -12.72 1.55 5.63
N TYR A 58 -12.77 2.48 6.58
CA TYR A 58 -11.96 2.48 7.80
C TYR A 58 -12.87 2.63 9.01
N VAL A 59 -12.43 2.01 10.11
CA VAL A 59 -12.99 2.19 11.45
C VAL A 59 -11.87 2.58 12.39
N GLU A 60 -12.19 3.37 13.41
CA GLU A 60 -11.25 3.67 14.48
C GLU A 60 -11.26 2.53 15.50
N ASP A 61 -10.08 2.17 15.98
CA ASP A 61 -9.94 1.25 17.10
C ASP A 61 -10.07 1.99 18.44
N GLU A 62 -9.99 1.22 19.52
CA GLU A 62 -10.09 1.70 20.90
C GLU A 62 -8.99 2.71 21.28
N PHE A 63 -7.93 2.78 20.47
CA PHE A 63 -6.79 3.69 20.65
C PHE A 63 -6.82 4.86 19.64
N GLY A 64 -7.93 5.05 18.92
CA GLY A 64 -8.09 6.11 17.92
C GLY A 64 -7.27 5.89 16.64
N ARG A 65 -6.74 4.68 16.42
CA ARG A 65 -5.99 4.35 15.20
C ARG A 65 -6.95 3.88 14.12
N ARG A 66 -6.85 4.49 12.94
CA ARG A 66 -7.63 4.10 11.76
C ARG A 66 -7.16 2.72 11.24
N LYS A 67 -8.08 1.77 11.18
CA LYS A 67 -7.87 0.41 10.64
C LYS A 67 -8.84 0.11 9.51
N PRO A 68 -8.47 -0.73 8.52
CA PRO A 68 -9.36 -1.11 7.44
C PRO A 68 -10.54 -1.95 7.97
N ASN A 69 -11.76 -1.61 7.57
CA ASN A 69 -12.98 -2.30 7.99
C ASN A 69 -13.25 -3.56 7.15
N LEU A 70 -12.38 -4.57 7.28
CA LEU A 70 -12.54 -5.80 6.50
C LEU A 70 -13.74 -6.62 6.96
N ARG A 71 -14.00 -6.69 8.27
CA ARG A 71 -15.08 -7.50 8.84
C ARG A 71 -16.46 -7.02 8.37
N GLY A 72 -16.76 -5.73 8.53
CA GLY A 72 -18.05 -5.17 8.09
C GLY A 72 -18.26 -5.18 6.58
N ARG A 73 -17.20 -5.44 5.79
CA ARG A 73 -17.27 -5.49 4.32
C ARG A 73 -17.26 -6.91 3.75
N LEU A 74 -16.76 -7.89 4.48
CA LEU A 74 -16.55 -9.25 3.98
C LEU A 74 -17.35 -10.31 4.74
N LEU A 75 -17.73 -10.05 5.99
CA LEU A 75 -18.52 -10.99 6.79
C LEU A 75 -20.00 -10.62 6.68
N LEU A 76 -20.82 -11.61 6.33
CA LEU A 76 -22.26 -11.47 6.36
C LEU A 76 -22.70 -11.48 7.84
N PRO A 77 -23.56 -10.56 8.30
CA PRO A 77 -24.17 -10.68 9.62
C PRO A 77 -25.01 -11.96 9.65
N ASP A 78 -24.83 -12.77 10.69
CA ASP A 78 -25.67 -13.94 10.97
C ASP A 78 -27.13 -13.54 11.26
#